data_AF-A0A377XE54-F1
#
_entry.id   AF-A0A377XE54-F1
#
_cell.length_a   1.000
_cell.length_b   1.000
_cell.length_c   1.000
_cell.angle_alpha   90.00
_cell.angle_beta   90.00
_cell.angle_gamma   90.00
#
_symmetry.space_group_name_H-M   'P 1'
#
loop_
_entity.id
_entity.type
_entity.pdbx_description
1 polymer ?
#
loop_
_entity_poly.entity_id
_entity_poly.type
_entity_poly.pdbx_seq_one_letter_code
_entity_poly.pdbx_strand_id
1 'polypeptide(L)'
;MGSVLTLPATGSESNKGAVISRKTTGDKRAFMSSHVQPQFAILDPVYTYTLPPRQVANGVVDAFVHTVEQYVTYPVDGKIQDRFAEGILLTLIEDGPKALQEPENYNVRANIMWAATQALNGLIGAGVPQDWATHMLGHELTAMHGLDHAQTLAIVLPALWNEKRDAKREKLLQYAERVWNITEGSDDQRIDAAIAATRQFFEQMGVPTRLSDYGLDGSSIPALLAKLEEHGMTKLGEHQDITLDVSRRIYEAAR
;
A
#
# COMPACT_ATOMS: atom_id res chain seq x y z
N MET A 1 22.61 -14.05 -4.11
CA MET A 1 21.24 -14.61 -4.16
C MET A 1 20.60 -14.17 -5.47
N GLY A 2 19.74 -14.98 -6.09
CA GLY A 2 18.89 -14.57 -7.21
C GLY A 2 17.46 -15.05 -6.99
N SER A 3 16.50 -14.55 -7.77
CA SER A 3 15.08 -14.92 -7.64
C SER A 3 14.46 -15.30 -9.00
N VAL A 4 13.48 -16.21 -8.96
CA VAL A 4 12.55 -16.49 -10.05
C VAL A 4 11.16 -16.22 -9.49
N LEU A 5 10.51 -15.17 -9.98
CA LEU A 5 9.31 -14.63 -9.38
C LEU A 5 8.07 -15.33 -9.95
N THR A 6 7.19 -15.82 -9.08
CA THR A 6 5.91 -16.46 -9.44
C THR A 6 4.70 -15.63 -9.03
N LEU A 7 4.90 -14.51 -8.32
CA LEU A 7 3.86 -13.59 -7.90
C LEU A 7 4.39 -12.15 -7.85
N PRO A 8 3.77 -11.20 -8.58
CA PRO A 8 4.08 -9.78 -8.47
C PRO A 8 3.31 -9.14 -7.32
N ALA A 9 4.02 -8.48 -6.41
CA ALA A 9 3.42 -7.72 -5.30
C ALA A 9 4.43 -6.78 -4.64
N THR A 10 5.56 -7.34 -4.21
CA THR A 10 6.35 -6.73 -3.13
C THR A 10 7.60 -5.98 -3.59
N GLY A 11 7.95 -6.01 -4.88
CA GLY A 11 9.20 -5.45 -5.42
C GLY A 11 10.50 -5.99 -4.80
N SER A 12 10.41 -7.00 -3.93
CA SER A 12 11.53 -7.59 -3.17
C SER A 12 12.58 -8.20 -4.08
N GLU A 13 12.20 -8.58 -5.30
CA GLU A 13 13.11 -9.03 -6.35
C GLU A 13 14.10 -7.94 -6.81
N SER A 14 13.82 -6.67 -6.52
CA SER A 14 14.62 -5.52 -6.93
C SER A 14 15.06 -4.62 -5.78
N ASN A 15 14.79 -4.98 -4.53
CA ASN A 15 15.19 -4.18 -3.37
C ASN A 15 15.99 -4.96 -2.32
N LYS A 16 16.37 -4.24 -1.26
CA LYS A 16 17.25 -4.71 -0.19
C LYS A 16 16.52 -4.96 1.14
N GLY A 17 15.19 -5.01 1.10
CA GLY A 17 14.33 -5.18 2.26
C GLY A 17 13.77 -6.59 2.38
N ALA A 18 13.47 -7.01 3.61
CA ALA A 18 12.73 -8.24 3.87
C ALA A 18 11.86 -8.10 5.13
N VAL A 19 10.68 -8.71 5.12
CA VAL A 19 9.75 -8.75 6.25
C VAL A 19 9.57 -10.20 6.71
N ILE A 20 9.86 -10.46 7.99
CA ILE A 20 9.89 -11.81 8.57
C ILE A 20 8.94 -11.88 9.76
N SER A 21 8.14 -12.94 9.82
CA SER A 21 7.24 -13.22 10.95
C SER A 21 7.82 -14.29 11.88
N ARG A 22 7.66 -14.09 13.20
CA ARG A 22 8.03 -15.05 14.23
C ARG A 22 6.78 -15.58 14.94
N LYS A 23 6.28 -16.73 14.50
CA LYS A 23 5.04 -17.35 15.01
C LYS A 23 5.02 -17.55 16.54
N THR A 24 6.17 -17.83 17.16
CA THR A 24 6.25 -18.07 18.61
C THR A 24 5.99 -16.83 19.46
N THR A 25 6.20 -15.64 18.91
CA THR A 25 6.00 -14.36 19.63
C THR A 25 4.88 -13.51 19.02
N GLY A 26 4.40 -13.89 17.83
CA GLY A 26 3.40 -13.13 17.08
C GLY A 26 3.97 -11.91 16.36
N ASP A 27 5.30 -11.76 16.28
CA ASP A 27 5.91 -10.56 15.70
C ASP A 27 5.99 -10.65 14.16
N LYS A 28 5.91 -9.50 13.49
CA LYS A 28 6.23 -9.32 12.06
C LYS A 28 7.13 -8.10 11.90
N ARG A 29 8.39 -8.29 11.48
CA ARG A 29 9.43 -7.24 11.49
C ARG A 29 10.16 -7.13 10.15
N ALA A 30 10.56 -5.92 9.80
CA ALA A 30 11.35 -5.63 8.61
C ALA A 30 12.83 -5.42 8.93
N PHE A 31 13.71 -5.71 7.98
CA PHE A 31 15.09 -5.25 7.98
C PHE A 31 15.54 -4.90 6.56
N MET A 32 16.62 -4.12 6.43
CA MET A 32 17.24 -3.78 5.14
C MET A 32 18.75 -4.01 5.18
N SER A 33 19.32 -4.58 4.11
CA SER A 33 20.78 -4.76 3.97
C SER A 33 21.19 -4.87 2.51
N SER A 34 22.22 -4.14 2.07
CA SER A 34 22.76 -4.26 0.71
C SER A 34 23.26 -5.68 0.40
N HIS A 35 23.59 -6.48 1.41
CA HIS A 35 24.05 -7.86 1.26
C HIS A 35 22.95 -8.85 0.90
N VAL A 36 21.66 -8.49 1.05
CA VAL A 36 20.52 -9.36 0.70
C VAL A 36 19.86 -8.99 -0.62
N GLN A 37 20.36 -7.96 -1.31
CA GLN A 37 19.88 -7.57 -2.63
C GLN A 37 20.06 -8.72 -3.65
N PRO A 38 18.98 -9.16 -4.34
CA PRO A 38 19.10 -10.11 -5.43
C PRO A 38 20.06 -9.62 -6.51
N GLN A 39 20.94 -10.51 -7.00
CA GLN A 39 21.88 -10.21 -8.08
C GLN A 39 21.19 -10.26 -9.45
N PHE A 40 20.13 -11.05 -9.56
CA PHE A 40 19.24 -11.11 -10.70
C PHE A 40 17.84 -11.50 -10.25
N ALA A 41 16.84 -11.13 -11.04
CA ALA A 41 15.46 -11.55 -10.91
C ALA A 41 14.91 -11.93 -12.28
N ILE A 42 14.28 -13.11 -12.39
CA ILE A 42 13.58 -13.55 -13.60
C ILE A 42 12.09 -13.32 -13.38
N LEU A 43 11.50 -12.51 -14.24
CA LEU A 43 10.09 -12.12 -14.20
C LEU A 43 9.43 -12.61 -15.49
N ASP A 44 8.68 -13.71 -15.38
CA ASP A 44 7.86 -14.24 -16.48
C ASP A 44 6.38 -14.10 -16.10
N PRO A 45 5.61 -13.21 -16.77
CA PRO A 45 4.20 -13.01 -16.49
C PRO A 45 3.35 -14.29 -16.57
N VAL A 46 3.74 -15.28 -17.37
CA VAL A 46 3.02 -16.55 -17.52
C VAL A 46 2.95 -17.32 -16.20
N TYR A 47 3.99 -17.24 -15.36
CA TYR A 47 3.98 -17.90 -14.04
C TYR A 47 2.92 -17.36 -13.09
N THR A 48 2.35 -16.20 -13.40
CA THR A 48 1.31 -15.57 -12.59
C THR A 48 -0.10 -16.02 -12.96
N TYR A 49 -0.29 -16.73 -14.08
CA TYR A 49 -1.61 -17.14 -14.58
C TYR A 49 -2.36 -18.04 -13.60
N THR A 50 -1.62 -18.88 -12.88
CA THR A 50 -2.18 -19.85 -11.93
C THR A 50 -2.45 -19.29 -10.54
N LEU A 51 -2.21 -17.99 -10.31
CA LEU A 51 -2.49 -17.34 -9.04
C LEU A 51 -4.00 -17.31 -8.77
N PRO A 52 -4.43 -17.64 -7.54
CA PRO A 52 -5.81 -17.41 -7.13
C PRO A 52 -6.18 -15.92 -7.24
N PRO A 53 -7.44 -15.57 -7.57
CA PRO A 53 -7.88 -14.18 -7.66
C PRO A 53 -7.55 -13.34 -6.42
N ARG A 54 -7.66 -13.93 -5.22
CA ARG A 54 -7.26 -13.30 -3.94
C ARG A 54 -5.80 -12.81 -3.96
N GLN A 55 -4.87 -13.61 -4.48
CA GLN A 55 -3.46 -13.24 -4.52
C GLN A 55 -3.16 -12.20 -5.60
N VAL A 56 -3.86 -12.25 -6.73
CA VAL A 56 -3.76 -11.21 -7.76
C VAL A 56 -4.25 -9.87 -7.21
N ALA A 57 -5.42 -9.85 -6.58
CA ALA A 57 -5.98 -8.66 -5.94
C ALA A 57 -5.06 -8.09 -4.87
N ASN A 58 -4.56 -8.94 -3.96
CA ASN A 58 -3.62 -8.53 -2.93
C ASN A 58 -2.35 -7.91 -3.53
N GLY A 59 -1.79 -8.50 -4.59
CA GLY A 59 -0.59 -7.96 -5.23
C GLY A 59 -0.80 -6.59 -5.87
N VAL A 60 -1.95 -6.36 -6.50
CA VAL A 60 -2.31 -5.04 -7.07
C VAL A 60 -2.47 -3.99 -5.96
N VAL A 61 -3.19 -4.32 -4.88
CA VAL A 61 -3.40 -3.40 -3.76
C VAL A 61 -2.08 -3.09 -3.03
N ASP A 62 -1.22 -4.09 -2.82
CA ASP A 62 0.10 -3.91 -2.20
C ASP A 62 0.99 -2.98 -3.03
N ALA A 63 1.08 -3.20 -4.35
CA ALA A 63 1.81 -2.34 -5.27
C ALA A 63 1.25 -0.90 -5.31
N PHE A 64 -0.08 -0.76 -5.27
CA PHE A 64 -0.74 0.53 -5.21
C PHE A 64 -0.34 1.28 -3.93
N VAL A 65 -0.39 0.61 -2.78
CA VAL A 65 -0.08 1.20 -1.48
C VAL A 65 1.41 1.55 -1.39
N HIS A 66 2.32 0.67 -1.83
CA HIS A 66 3.76 0.98 -1.94
C HIS A 66 4.01 2.27 -2.73
N THR A 67 3.28 2.48 -3.82
CA THR A 67 3.44 3.66 -4.67
C THR A 67 2.99 4.93 -3.94
N VAL A 68 1.82 4.91 -3.28
CA VAL A 68 1.31 6.09 -2.58
C VAL A 68 2.04 6.42 -1.29
N GLU A 69 2.66 5.44 -0.61
CA GLU A 69 3.52 5.67 0.55
C GLU A 69 4.75 6.53 0.21
N GLN A 70 5.11 6.62 -1.08
CA GLN A 70 6.23 7.40 -1.61
C GLN A 70 5.78 8.62 -2.43
N TYR A 71 4.47 8.87 -2.53
CA TYR A 71 3.88 9.91 -3.39
C TYR A 71 2.86 10.80 -2.67
N VAL A 72 1.92 10.21 -1.91
CA VAL A 72 0.89 10.96 -1.15
C VAL A 72 1.44 11.34 0.22
N THR A 73 2.39 12.26 0.19
CA THR A 73 3.15 12.77 1.34
C THR A 73 3.06 14.30 1.38
N TYR A 74 4.17 15.04 1.56
CA TYR A 74 4.24 16.48 1.37
C TYR A 74 4.93 16.84 0.05
N PRO A 75 4.61 17.99 -0.58
CA PRO A 75 5.15 18.37 -1.88
C PRO A 75 6.64 18.74 -1.83
N VAL A 76 7.41 18.28 -2.81
CA VAL A 76 8.86 18.54 -2.94
C VAL A 76 9.31 18.92 -4.36
N ASP A 77 8.36 19.25 -5.25
CA ASP A 77 8.59 19.51 -6.68
C ASP A 77 9.34 18.38 -7.44
N GLY A 78 9.20 17.14 -6.98
CA GLY A 78 9.77 15.94 -7.60
C GLY A 78 9.03 15.50 -8.85
N LYS A 79 9.03 16.32 -9.92
CA LYS A 79 8.20 16.09 -11.12
C LYS A 79 8.40 14.71 -11.77
N ILE A 80 9.62 14.18 -11.79
CA ILE A 80 9.89 12.85 -12.38
C ILE A 80 9.29 11.75 -11.49
N GLN A 81 9.56 11.81 -10.19
CA GLN A 81 9.03 10.87 -9.20
C GLN A 81 7.50 10.88 -9.21
N ASP A 82 6.89 12.06 -9.24
CA ASP A 82 5.45 12.25 -9.32
C ASP A 82 4.85 11.60 -10.57
N ARG A 83 5.42 11.87 -11.76
CA ARG A 83 4.90 11.29 -13.01
C ARG A 83 5.06 9.78 -13.06
N PHE A 84 6.14 9.24 -12.49
CA PHE A 84 6.35 7.80 -12.44
C PHE A 84 5.37 7.14 -11.46
N ALA A 85 5.18 7.71 -10.27
CA ALA A 85 4.18 7.24 -9.33
C ALA A 85 2.76 7.31 -9.93
N GLU A 86 2.37 8.44 -10.52
CA GLU A 86 1.08 8.62 -11.21
C GLU A 86 0.88 7.58 -12.33
N GLY A 87 1.91 7.31 -13.13
CA GLY A 87 1.86 6.31 -14.20
C GLY A 87 1.69 4.88 -13.68
N ILE A 88 2.36 4.52 -12.59
CA ILE A 88 2.18 3.22 -11.93
C ILE A 88 0.73 3.07 -11.43
N LEU A 89 0.20 4.07 -10.73
CA LEU A 89 -1.17 4.05 -10.19
C LEU A 89 -2.21 3.92 -11.29
N LEU A 90 -2.10 4.72 -12.36
CA LEU A 90 -2.98 4.65 -13.52
C LEU A 90 -2.94 3.28 -14.19
N THR A 91 -1.75 2.70 -14.35
CA THR A 91 -1.58 1.35 -14.92
C THR A 91 -2.25 0.28 -14.06
N LEU A 92 -2.09 0.36 -12.73
CA LEU A 92 -2.72 -0.58 -11.79
C LEU A 92 -4.25 -0.43 -11.75
N ILE A 93 -4.78 0.79 -11.84
CA ILE A 93 -6.23 1.05 -11.93
C ILE A 93 -6.81 0.48 -13.23
N GLU A 94 -6.09 0.65 -14.34
CA GLU A 94 -6.54 0.20 -15.65
C GLU A 94 -6.51 -1.33 -15.78
N ASP A 95 -5.35 -1.95 -15.50
CA ASP A 95 -5.12 -3.36 -15.80
C ASP A 95 -5.38 -4.29 -14.61
N GLY A 96 -5.37 -3.78 -13.37
CA GLY A 96 -5.63 -4.56 -12.16
C GLY A 96 -6.95 -5.36 -12.22
N PRO A 97 -8.10 -4.71 -12.47
CA PRO A 97 -9.38 -5.40 -12.61
C PRO A 97 -9.41 -6.37 -13.79
N LYS A 98 -8.71 -6.05 -14.89
CA LYS A 98 -8.60 -6.94 -16.06
C LYS A 98 -7.86 -8.23 -15.70
N ALA A 99 -6.86 -8.21 -14.82
CA ALA A 99 -6.15 -9.44 -14.42
C ALA A 99 -7.01 -10.42 -13.61
N LEU A 100 -8.09 -9.96 -12.99
CA LEU A 100 -9.07 -10.84 -12.34
C LEU A 100 -10.03 -11.49 -13.35
N GLN A 101 -10.37 -10.75 -14.42
CA GLN A 101 -11.33 -11.18 -15.45
C GLN A 101 -10.67 -11.99 -16.56
N GLU A 102 -9.43 -11.65 -16.89
CA GLU A 102 -8.62 -12.19 -17.98
C GLU A 102 -7.27 -12.70 -17.43
N PRO A 103 -7.26 -13.73 -16.57
CA PRO A 103 -6.06 -14.14 -15.84
C PRO A 103 -4.91 -14.61 -16.74
N GLU A 104 -5.19 -15.05 -17.96
CA GLU A 104 -4.19 -15.53 -18.92
C GLU A 104 -3.88 -14.51 -20.04
N ASN A 105 -4.35 -13.26 -19.92
CA ASN A 105 -3.99 -12.19 -20.86
C ASN A 105 -2.57 -11.69 -20.57
N TYR A 106 -1.63 -12.09 -21.42
CA TYR A 106 -0.20 -11.80 -21.23
C TYR A 106 0.10 -10.32 -20.99
N ASN A 107 -0.46 -9.43 -21.81
CA ASN A 107 -0.15 -8.00 -21.73
C ASN A 107 -0.62 -7.40 -20.40
N VAL A 108 -1.82 -7.78 -19.96
CA VAL A 108 -2.37 -7.34 -18.67
C VAL A 108 -1.48 -7.82 -17.52
N ARG A 109 -1.10 -9.11 -17.53
CA ARG A 109 -0.23 -9.66 -16.48
C ARG A 109 1.17 -9.05 -16.49
N ALA A 110 1.72 -8.79 -17.68
CA ALA A 110 3.02 -8.16 -17.86
C ALA A 110 3.04 -6.71 -17.34
N ASN A 111 2.00 -5.93 -17.66
CA ASN A 111 1.86 -4.54 -17.19
C ASN A 111 1.78 -4.47 -15.67
N ILE A 112 0.94 -5.30 -15.04
CA ILE A 112 0.84 -5.35 -13.57
C ILE A 112 2.16 -5.80 -12.94
N MET A 113 2.78 -6.85 -13.48
CA MET A 113 4.06 -7.36 -12.96
C MET A 113 5.12 -6.26 -12.99
N TRP A 114 5.24 -5.53 -14.10
CA TRP A 114 6.23 -4.47 -14.21
C TRP A 114 5.88 -3.25 -13.34
N ALA A 115 4.61 -2.85 -13.28
CA ALA A 115 4.15 -1.77 -12.42
C ALA A 115 4.45 -2.07 -10.94
N ALA A 116 4.17 -3.31 -10.49
CA ALA A 116 4.48 -3.75 -9.12
C ALA A 116 5.98 -3.75 -8.82
N THR A 117 6.82 -4.17 -9.78
CA THR A 117 8.29 -4.05 -9.63
C THR A 117 8.71 -2.59 -9.45
N GLN A 118 8.19 -1.67 -10.28
CA GLN A 118 8.54 -0.25 -10.17
C GLN A 118 8.01 0.42 -8.90
N ALA A 119 6.89 -0.06 -8.34
CA ALA A 119 6.30 0.47 -7.11
C ALA A 119 7.26 0.41 -5.90
N LEU A 120 8.20 -0.55 -5.88
CA LEU A 120 9.16 -0.70 -4.77
C LEU A 120 10.61 -0.96 -5.22
N ASN A 121 11.02 -0.50 -6.41
CA ASN A 121 12.42 -0.59 -6.85
C ASN A 121 13.33 0.54 -6.31
N GLY A 122 12.72 1.58 -5.73
CA GLY A 122 13.40 2.74 -5.15
C GLY A 122 13.48 3.98 -6.04
N LEU A 123 13.11 3.92 -7.33
CA LEU A 123 13.18 5.06 -8.23
C LEU A 123 12.20 6.17 -7.83
N ILE A 124 10.94 5.82 -7.60
CA ILE A 124 9.90 6.80 -7.25
C ILE A 124 10.11 7.39 -5.85
N GLY A 125 10.75 6.66 -4.94
CA GLY A 125 11.08 7.10 -3.59
C GLY A 125 12.41 7.86 -3.46
N ALA A 126 13.19 8.00 -4.54
CA ALA A 126 14.51 8.60 -4.48
C ALA A 126 14.44 10.13 -4.28
N GLY A 127 14.90 10.61 -3.12
CA GLY A 127 14.98 12.04 -2.81
C GLY A 127 13.64 12.69 -2.45
N VAL A 128 12.61 11.89 -2.17
CA VAL A 128 11.27 12.35 -1.76
C VAL A 128 10.92 11.83 -0.37
N PRO A 129 10.01 12.50 0.37
CA PRO A 129 9.44 11.95 1.59
C PRO A 129 8.73 10.62 1.37
N GLN A 130 8.77 9.78 2.40
CA GLN A 130 8.05 8.51 2.45
C GLN A 130 7.35 8.39 3.80
N ASP A 131 6.12 7.86 3.80
CA ASP A 131 5.24 7.79 4.97
C ASP A 131 5.44 6.48 5.75
N TRP A 132 5.07 5.36 5.14
CA TRP A 132 5.11 4.00 5.68
C TRP A 132 4.20 3.72 6.88
N ALA A 133 3.44 4.70 7.38
CA ALA A 133 2.56 4.50 8.53
C ALA A 133 1.40 3.54 8.21
N THR A 134 0.90 3.53 6.97
CA THR A 134 -0.13 2.56 6.57
C THR A 134 0.39 1.14 6.73
N HIS A 135 1.61 0.87 6.27
CA HIS A 135 2.25 -0.44 6.47
C HIS A 135 2.48 -0.78 7.93
N MET A 136 2.96 0.17 8.75
CA MET A 136 3.25 -0.11 10.16
C MET A 136 1.99 -0.42 10.96
N LEU A 137 0.89 0.32 10.74
CA LEU A 137 -0.40 0.00 11.33
C LEU A 137 -0.96 -1.33 10.77
N GLY A 138 -0.87 -1.53 9.46
CA GLY A 138 -1.33 -2.75 8.81
C GLY A 138 -0.61 -4.02 9.29
N HIS A 139 0.66 -3.93 9.68
CA HIS A 139 1.41 -5.06 10.23
C HIS A 139 0.81 -5.60 11.53
N GLU A 140 0.34 -4.73 12.42
CA GLU A 140 -0.25 -5.17 13.70
C GLU A 140 -1.59 -5.88 13.48
N LEU A 141 -2.38 -5.45 12.49
CA LEU A 141 -3.60 -6.15 12.10
C LEU A 141 -3.30 -7.56 11.55
N THR A 142 -2.27 -7.73 10.71
CA THR A 142 -1.86 -9.06 10.26
C THR A 142 -1.36 -9.92 11.42
N ALA A 143 -0.52 -9.36 12.29
CA ALA A 143 0.05 -10.07 13.43
C ALA A 143 -1.02 -10.58 14.40
N MET A 144 -2.03 -9.75 14.68
CA MET A 144 -3.07 -10.05 15.66
C MET A 144 -4.22 -10.88 15.10
N HIS A 145 -4.67 -10.57 13.88
CA HIS A 145 -5.92 -11.11 13.32
C HIS A 145 -5.72 -12.04 12.13
N GLY A 146 -4.48 -12.21 11.65
CA GLY A 146 -4.18 -13.10 10.53
C GLY A 146 -4.71 -12.63 9.17
N LEU A 147 -5.13 -11.36 9.07
CA LEU A 147 -5.52 -10.76 7.80
C LEU A 147 -4.32 -10.71 6.84
N ASP A 148 -4.58 -10.91 5.54
CA ASP A 148 -3.57 -10.75 4.51
C ASP A 148 -2.98 -9.34 4.56
N HIS A 149 -1.72 -9.21 4.13
CA HIS A 149 -1.06 -7.92 4.16
C HIS A 149 -1.84 -6.82 3.43
N ALA A 150 -2.25 -7.06 2.19
CA ALA A 150 -2.99 -6.08 1.40
C ALA A 150 -4.38 -5.74 1.98
N GLN A 151 -5.02 -6.67 2.68
CA GLN A 151 -6.30 -6.41 3.35
C GLN A 151 -6.12 -5.35 4.45
N THR A 152 -5.04 -5.44 5.23
CA THR A 152 -4.77 -4.47 6.28
C THR A 152 -4.41 -3.10 5.72
N LEU A 153 -3.70 -3.04 4.59
CA LEU A 153 -3.42 -1.79 3.88
C LEU A 153 -4.70 -1.15 3.33
N ALA A 154 -5.59 -1.94 2.73
CA ALA A 154 -6.87 -1.46 2.19
C ALA A 154 -7.80 -0.90 3.28
N ILE A 155 -7.74 -1.46 4.50
CA ILE A 155 -8.46 -0.96 5.68
C ILE A 155 -7.87 0.38 6.16
N VAL A 156 -6.54 0.45 6.31
CA VAL A 156 -5.87 1.57 6.98
C VAL A 156 -5.74 2.80 6.09
N LEU A 157 -5.35 2.63 4.81
CA LEU A 157 -4.97 3.74 3.94
C LEU A 157 -6.05 4.83 3.84
N PRO A 158 -7.34 4.51 3.58
CA PRO A 158 -8.36 5.54 3.44
C PRO A 158 -8.65 6.27 4.76
N ALA A 159 -8.59 5.56 5.89
CA ALA A 159 -8.78 6.15 7.21
C ALA A 159 -7.61 7.08 7.60
N LEU A 160 -6.38 6.66 7.30
CA LEU A 160 -5.17 7.46 7.52
C LEU A 160 -5.18 8.73 6.67
N TRP A 161 -5.53 8.64 5.39
CA TRP A 161 -5.61 9.82 4.52
C TRP A 161 -6.65 10.82 5.00
N ASN A 162 -7.81 10.37 5.50
CA ASN A 162 -8.78 11.28 6.07
C ASN A 162 -8.27 11.96 7.35
N GLU A 163 -7.62 11.22 8.25
CA GLU A 163 -7.03 11.76 9.48
C GLU A 163 -5.87 12.73 9.19
N LYS A 164 -5.08 12.47 8.15
CA LYS A 164 -3.90 13.26 7.78
C LYS A 164 -4.15 14.20 6.59
N ARG A 165 -5.41 14.48 6.27
CA ARG A 165 -5.80 15.25 5.07
C ARG A 165 -5.16 16.62 5.01
N ASP A 166 -4.98 17.28 6.15
CA ASP A 166 -4.36 18.62 6.21
C ASP A 166 -2.88 18.57 5.85
N ALA A 167 -2.13 17.63 6.44
CA ALA A 167 -0.70 17.48 6.18
C ALA A 167 -0.41 16.97 4.76
N LYS A 168 -1.31 16.15 4.20
CA LYS A 168 -1.20 15.55 2.87
C LYS A 168 -1.94 16.33 1.78
N ARG A 169 -2.52 17.50 2.12
CA ARG A 169 -3.53 18.21 1.32
C ARG A 169 -3.13 18.41 -0.13
N GLU A 170 -1.95 18.99 -0.37
CA GLU A 170 -1.50 19.32 -1.72
C GLU A 170 -1.29 18.07 -2.58
N LYS A 171 -0.72 17.00 -2.00
CA LYS A 171 -0.51 15.73 -2.70
C LYS A 171 -1.79 14.94 -2.90
N LEU A 172 -2.75 15.01 -1.96
CA LEU A 172 -4.09 14.43 -2.14
C LEU A 172 -4.86 15.13 -3.27
N LEU A 173 -4.76 16.45 -3.40
CA LEU A 173 -5.37 17.19 -4.52
C LEU A 173 -4.70 16.89 -5.86
N GLN A 174 -3.36 16.78 -5.88
CA GLN A 174 -2.63 16.35 -7.06
C GLN A 174 -3.01 14.92 -7.45
N TYR A 175 -3.09 14.00 -6.49
CA TYR A 175 -3.54 12.63 -6.68
C TYR A 175 -4.97 12.58 -7.25
N ALA A 176 -5.89 13.35 -6.68
CA ALA A 176 -7.27 13.45 -7.15
C ALA A 176 -7.35 13.86 -8.63
N GLU A 177 -6.62 14.89 -9.02
CA GLU A 177 -6.59 15.38 -10.40
C GLU A 177 -5.88 14.39 -11.34
N ARG A 178 -4.70 13.91 -10.97
CA ARG A 178 -3.81 13.19 -11.90
C ARG A 178 -4.15 11.73 -12.08
N VAL A 179 -4.64 11.09 -11.02
CA VAL A 179 -4.93 9.65 -11.00
C VAL A 179 -6.41 9.39 -11.25
N TRP A 180 -7.29 10.29 -10.80
CA TRP A 180 -8.74 10.09 -10.88
C TRP A 180 -9.47 11.12 -11.75
N ASN A 181 -8.77 12.11 -12.30
CA ASN A 181 -9.37 13.19 -13.09
C ASN A 181 -10.45 13.98 -12.31
N ILE A 182 -10.26 14.16 -11.00
CA ILE A 182 -11.17 14.89 -10.11
C ILE A 182 -10.71 16.35 -9.99
N THR A 183 -11.31 17.24 -10.77
CA THR A 183 -10.95 18.67 -10.86
C THR A 183 -12.01 19.64 -10.36
N GLU A 184 -13.24 19.17 -10.16
CA GLU A 184 -14.38 20.02 -9.78
C GLU A 184 -14.67 19.95 -8.27
N GLY A 185 -15.28 21.00 -7.73
CA GLY A 185 -15.65 21.11 -6.31
C GLY A 185 -14.60 21.82 -5.45
N SER A 186 -14.91 21.96 -4.16
CA SER A 186 -13.94 22.45 -3.17
C SER A 186 -12.80 21.45 -2.97
N ASP A 187 -11.69 21.92 -2.39
CA ASP A 187 -10.57 21.04 -2.07
C ASP A 187 -10.98 19.85 -1.20
N ASP A 188 -11.86 20.06 -0.20
CA ASP A 188 -12.35 18.98 0.64
C ASP A 188 -13.20 17.97 -0.13
N GLN A 189 -14.07 18.44 -1.03
CA GLN A 189 -14.88 17.56 -1.87
C GLN A 189 -14.01 16.71 -2.80
N ARG A 190 -12.93 17.29 -3.34
CA ARG A 190 -11.98 16.59 -4.22
C ARG A 190 -11.18 15.54 -3.46
N ILE A 191 -10.73 15.87 -2.24
CA ILE A 191 -10.04 14.92 -1.35
C ILE A 191 -10.97 13.77 -0.97
N ASP A 192 -12.20 14.07 -0.55
CA ASP A 192 -13.20 13.07 -0.17
C ASP A 192 -13.50 12.13 -1.35
N ALA A 193 -13.68 12.68 -2.55
CA ALA A 193 -13.91 11.91 -3.77
C ALA A 193 -12.71 11.02 -4.15
N ALA A 194 -11.47 11.49 -3.97
CA ALA A 194 -10.28 10.70 -4.23
C ALA A 194 -10.10 9.55 -3.22
N ILE A 195 -10.37 9.79 -1.94
CA ILE A 195 -10.39 8.75 -0.90
C ILE A 195 -11.48 7.72 -1.21
N ALA A 196 -12.67 8.16 -1.62
CA ALA A 196 -13.78 7.28 -1.99
C ALA A 196 -13.46 6.43 -3.24
N ALA A 197 -12.89 7.01 -4.29
CA ALA A 197 -12.48 6.29 -5.49
C ALA A 197 -11.41 5.23 -5.19
N THR A 198 -10.48 5.56 -4.30
CA THR A 198 -9.45 4.60 -3.83
C THR A 198 -10.07 3.44 -3.08
N ARG A 199 -11.03 3.72 -2.18
CA ARG A 199 -11.79 2.68 -1.47
C ARG A 199 -12.55 1.78 -2.45
N GLN A 200 -13.26 2.38 -3.40
CA GLN A 200 -14.03 1.66 -4.41
C GLN A 200 -13.12 0.77 -5.28
N PHE A 201 -11.93 1.24 -5.64
CA PHE A 201 -10.97 0.44 -6.39
C PHE A 201 -10.55 -0.81 -5.62
N PHE A 202 -10.21 -0.68 -4.33
CA PHE A 202 -9.87 -1.85 -3.49
C PHE A 202 -11.04 -2.82 -3.36
N GLU A 203 -12.25 -2.31 -3.15
CA GLU A 203 -13.47 -3.14 -3.05
C GLU A 203 -13.80 -3.84 -4.38
N GLN A 204 -13.61 -3.18 -5.52
CA GLN A 204 -13.75 -3.76 -6.85
C GLN A 204 -12.72 -4.89 -7.10
N MET A 205 -11.52 -4.76 -6.54
CA MET A 205 -10.53 -5.83 -6.53
C MET A 205 -10.90 -6.99 -5.57
N GLY A 206 -12.01 -6.89 -4.84
CA GLY A 206 -12.45 -7.89 -3.87
C GLY A 206 -11.71 -7.81 -2.54
N VAL A 207 -11.15 -6.63 -2.19
CA VAL A 207 -10.45 -6.38 -0.94
C VAL A 207 -11.25 -5.39 -0.09
N PRO A 208 -12.07 -5.88 0.87
CA PRO A 208 -12.85 -5.02 1.76
C PRO A 208 -11.99 -4.07 2.58
N THR A 209 -12.55 -2.92 2.94
CA THR A 209 -11.82 -1.73 3.40
C THR A 209 -12.24 -1.26 4.79
N ARG A 210 -13.02 -2.06 5.52
CA ARG A 210 -13.40 -1.81 6.91
C ARG A 210 -13.07 -3.00 7.80
N LEU A 211 -12.80 -2.75 9.07
CA LEU A 211 -12.62 -3.81 10.07
C LEU A 211 -13.89 -4.67 10.19
N SER A 212 -15.07 -4.04 10.13
CA SER A 212 -16.36 -4.73 10.20
C SER A 212 -16.58 -5.76 9.08
N ASP A 213 -16.01 -5.56 7.89
CA ASP A 213 -16.08 -6.52 6.78
C ASP A 213 -15.38 -7.86 7.11
N TYR A 214 -14.45 -7.84 8.07
CA TYR A 214 -13.72 -9.01 8.56
C TYR A 214 -14.22 -9.49 9.92
N GLY A 215 -15.38 -9.02 10.38
CA GLY A 215 -15.97 -9.39 11.67
C GLY A 215 -15.24 -8.79 12.87
N LEU A 216 -14.49 -7.69 12.68
CA LEU A 216 -13.76 -6.99 13.74
C LEU A 216 -14.52 -5.71 14.12
N ASP A 217 -14.96 -5.60 15.38
CA ASP A 217 -15.78 -4.49 15.87
C ASP A 217 -14.98 -3.28 16.40
N GLY A 218 -13.65 -3.43 16.44
CA GLY A 218 -12.71 -2.45 16.99
C GLY A 218 -12.34 -2.68 18.46
N SER A 219 -12.88 -3.71 19.14
CA SER A 219 -12.54 -4.02 20.54
C SER A 219 -11.05 -4.36 20.74
N SER A 220 -10.34 -4.78 19.70
CA SER A 220 -8.91 -5.08 19.74
C SER A 220 -8.00 -3.84 19.66
N ILE A 221 -8.53 -2.64 19.40
CA ILE A 221 -7.72 -1.42 19.21
C ILE A 221 -6.76 -1.15 20.38
N PRO A 222 -7.17 -1.26 21.67
CA PRO A 222 -6.22 -1.10 22.78
C PRO A 222 -5.02 -2.05 22.71
N ALA A 223 -5.22 -3.30 22.28
CA ALA A 223 -4.13 -4.27 22.15
C ALA A 223 -3.22 -3.95 20.95
N LEU A 224 -3.78 -3.46 19.83
CA LEU A 224 -3.00 -3.01 18.68
C LEU A 224 -2.08 -1.84 19.05
N LEU A 225 -2.58 -0.88 19.83
CA LEU A 225 -1.79 0.27 20.30
C LEU A 225 -0.66 -0.16 21.25
N ALA A 226 -0.93 -1.10 22.16
CA ALA A 226 0.10 -1.67 23.04
C ALA A 226 1.21 -2.35 22.24
N LYS A 227 0.86 -3.04 21.14
CA LYS A 227 1.84 -3.64 20.24
C LYS A 227 2.67 -2.60 19.49
N LEU A 228 2.04 -1.54 18.95
CA LEU A 228 2.80 -0.43 18.37
C LEU A 228 3.80 0.17 19.35
N GLU A 229 3.39 0.38 20.61
CA GLU A 229 4.27 0.90 21.65
C GLU A 229 5.45 -0.06 21.95
N GLU A 230 5.17 -1.35 22.19
CA GLU A 230 6.17 -2.41 22.36
C GLU A 230 7.16 -2.43 21.18
N HIS A 231 6.65 -2.13 19.98
CA HIS A 231 7.38 -2.18 18.74
C HIS A 231 8.15 -0.89 18.40
N GLY A 232 8.05 0.15 19.23
CA GLY A 232 8.69 1.45 19.02
C GLY A 232 8.00 2.31 17.95
N MET A 233 6.80 1.93 17.51
CA MET A 233 6.03 2.58 16.44
C MET A 233 5.17 3.72 17.01
N THR A 234 5.81 4.65 17.72
CA THR A 234 5.14 5.74 18.45
C THR A 234 5.25 7.11 17.78
N LYS A 235 6.00 7.20 16.68
CA LYS A 235 6.20 8.39 15.85
C LYS A 235 6.28 7.98 14.38
N LEU A 236 5.13 7.74 13.76
CA LEU A 236 5.04 7.27 12.38
C LEU A 236 4.81 8.42 11.39
N GLY A 237 4.91 8.11 10.10
CA GLY A 237 4.64 9.04 9.00
C GLY A 237 5.81 9.92 8.61
N GLU A 238 5.68 10.58 7.46
CA GLU A 238 6.71 11.42 6.86
C GLU A 238 7.05 12.66 7.72
N HIS A 239 6.14 13.05 8.62
CA HIS A 239 6.34 14.11 9.62
C HIS A 239 6.65 13.58 11.03
N GLN A 240 6.70 12.25 11.22
CA GLN A 240 6.93 11.61 12.52
C GLN A 240 5.92 12.05 13.60
N ASP A 241 4.69 12.36 13.18
CA ASP A 241 3.64 12.96 14.00
C ASP A 241 2.39 12.06 14.16
N ILE A 242 2.41 10.86 13.57
CA ILE A 242 1.40 9.83 13.84
C ILE A 242 1.81 9.11 15.13
N THR A 243 1.31 9.65 16.25
CA THR A 243 1.49 9.09 17.59
C THR A 243 0.46 7.98 17.88
N LEU A 244 0.56 7.31 19.03
CA LEU A 244 -0.43 6.32 19.45
C LEU A 244 -1.87 6.89 19.48
N ASP A 245 -2.04 8.16 19.81
CA ASP A 245 -3.36 8.82 19.80
C ASP A 245 -3.90 9.03 18.39
N VAL A 246 -3.02 9.33 17.43
CA VAL A 246 -3.39 9.42 16.00
C VAL A 246 -3.71 8.03 15.47
N SER A 247 -2.86 7.03 15.75
CA SER A 247 -3.07 5.63 15.38
C SER A 247 -4.41 5.10 15.91
N ARG A 248 -4.80 5.49 17.13
CA ARG A 248 -6.13 5.17 17.70
C ARG A 248 -7.25 5.69 16.81
N ARG A 249 -7.24 6.98 16.46
CA ARG A 249 -8.27 7.60 15.61
C ARG A 249 -8.33 6.96 14.22
N ILE A 250 -7.18 6.61 13.66
CA ILE A 250 -7.10 5.90 12.37
C ILE A 250 -7.80 4.54 12.45
N TYR A 251 -7.48 3.71 13.46
CA TYR A 251 -8.15 2.41 13.62
C TYR A 251 -9.64 2.56 13.93
N GLU A 252 -10.03 3.55 14.72
CA GLU A 252 -11.44 3.81 15.03
C GLU A 252 -12.23 4.26 13.80
N ALA A 253 -11.64 5.08 12.94
CA ALA A 253 -12.23 5.50 11.66
C ALA A 253 -12.27 4.38 10.62
N ALA A 254 -11.40 3.38 10.75
CA ALA A 254 -11.35 2.20 9.88
C ALA A 254 -12.36 1.10 10.25
N ARG A 255 -13.20 1.31 11.28
CA ARG A 255 -14.26 0.39 11.69
C ARG A 255 -15.30 0.14 10.59
#